data_AF-A0A4Q3BLK4-F1
#
_entry.id   AF-A0A4Q3BLK4-F1
#
_cell.length_a   1.000
_cell.length_b   1.000
_cell.length_c   1.000
_cell.angle_alpha   90.00
_cell.angle_beta   90.00
_cell.angle_gamma   90.00
#
_symmetry.space_group_name_H-M   'P 1'
#
loop_
_entity.id
_entity.type
_entity.pdbx_description
1 polymer ?
#
loop_
_entity_poly.entity_id
_entity_poly.type
_entity_poly.pdbx_seq_one_letter_code
_entity_poly.pdbx_strand_id
1 'polypeptide(L)'
;MKALNLKAMFAMVFFAAVTMVSCKKNKEEILIPAEPVAKIEGQWIGKYGNKLNPPSNFYAFNILPNGVLQVLDDQKAVTGMGTWVLEDGQTFKAVYKYNNGIVKYNLAAKYDAAAKKINGSWGAGEEVADDGEFFLAK
;
A
#
# COMPACT_ATOMS: atom_id res chain seq x y z
N MET A 1 -37.52 54.68 -4.18
CA MET A 1 -38.30 53.42 -4.11
C MET A 1 -39.34 53.43 -5.22
N LYS A 2 -39.47 52.29 -5.94
CA LYS A 2 -40.51 51.94 -6.95
C LYS A 2 -40.35 52.65 -8.30
N ALA A 3 -40.50 52.01 -9.46
CA ALA A 3 -40.67 50.60 -9.83
C ALA A 3 -40.41 50.49 -11.35
N LEU A 4 -39.96 49.32 -11.83
CA LEU A 4 -39.88 48.97 -13.25
C LEU A 4 -41.26 48.95 -13.93
N ASN A 5 -41.29 49.22 -15.24
CA ASN A 5 -42.21 48.62 -16.22
C ASN A 5 -41.48 48.65 -17.59
N LEU A 6 -41.08 47.52 -18.19
CA LEU A 6 -41.87 46.44 -18.79
C LEU A 6 -42.78 46.94 -19.93
N LYS A 7 -42.24 46.90 -21.16
CA LYS A 7 -42.91 46.57 -22.44
C LYS A 7 -42.21 47.26 -23.62
N ALA A 8 -41.42 46.50 -24.38
CA ALA A 8 -41.23 46.60 -25.84
C ALA A 8 -40.09 45.64 -26.22
N MET A 9 -40.40 44.50 -26.84
CA MET A 9 -40.24 44.28 -28.29
C MET A 9 -38.75 44.20 -28.66
N PHE A 10 -38.18 43.04 -29.00
CA PHE A 10 -38.49 42.32 -30.23
C PHE A 10 -38.07 40.85 -30.16
N ALA A 11 -38.92 40.01 -30.74
CA ALA A 11 -38.69 38.59 -30.99
C ALA A 11 -37.88 38.39 -32.28
N MET A 12 -36.94 37.44 -32.27
CA MET A 12 -36.51 36.69 -33.47
C MET A 12 -35.86 35.38 -33.01
N VAL A 13 -36.63 34.30 -32.89
CA VAL A 13 -36.88 33.25 -33.91
C VAL A 13 -35.74 32.23 -33.99
N PHE A 14 -36.07 31.04 -33.47
CA PHE A 14 -35.71 29.69 -33.92
C PHE A 14 -34.27 29.41 -34.38
N PHE A 15 -33.60 28.50 -33.67
CA PHE A 15 -32.93 27.41 -34.37
C PHE A 15 -33.03 26.09 -33.61
N ALA A 16 -33.20 25.04 -34.40
CA ALA A 16 -33.77 23.75 -34.08
C ALA A 16 -32.91 22.84 -33.19
N ALA A 17 -33.61 21.97 -32.49
CA ALA A 17 -33.09 20.77 -31.85
C ALA A 17 -32.34 19.87 -32.84
N VAL A 18 -31.18 19.35 -32.41
CA VAL A 18 -30.72 18.03 -32.83
C VAL A 18 -30.11 17.32 -31.63
N THR A 19 -30.91 16.46 -31.02
CA THR A 19 -30.45 15.41 -30.11
C THR A 19 -29.73 14.34 -30.94
N MET A 20 -28.40 14.33 -30.93
CA MET A 20 -27.65 13.16 -31.36
C MET A 20 -27.22 12.35 -30.15
N VAL A 21 -28.08 11.41 -29.76
CA VAL A 21 -27.67 10.21 -29.03
C VAL A 21 -26.75 9.43 -29.98
N SER A 22 -25.45 9.49 -29.74
CA SER A 22 -24.47 8.61 -30.37
C SER A 22 -23.85 7.74 -29.29
N CYS A 23 -24.60 6.72 -28.87
CA CYS A 23 -24.01 5.55 -28.23
C CYS A 23 -23.16 4.83 -29.29
N LYS A 24 -21.92 5.29 -29.48
CA LYS A 24 -20.90 4.44 -30.07
C LYS A 24 -20.62 3.33 -29.07
N LYS A 25 -21.19 2.16 -29.37
CA LYS A 25 -20.81 0.86 -28.85
C LYS A 25 -19.36 0.59 -29.28
N ASN A 26 -18.41 1.29 -28.67
CA ASN A 26 -17.02 0.90 -28.70
C ASN A 26 -16.94 -0.31 -27.79
N LYS A 27 -16.48 -1.42 -28.36
CA LYS A 27 -16.12 -2.63 -27.64
C LYS A 27 -15.31 -2.16 -26.43
N GLU A 28 -15.90 -2.32 -25.24
CA GLU A 28 -15.11 -2.43 -24.04
C GLU A 28 -14.14 -3.56 -24.35
N GLU A 29 -12.90 -3.18 -24.65
CA GLU A 29 -11.77 -4.01 -24.32
C GLU A 29 -11.96 -4.26 -22.83
N ILE A 30 -12.58 -5.40 -22.52
CA ILE A 30 -12.63 -5.95 -21.18
C ILE A 30 -11.16 -6.14 -20.86
N LEU A 31 -10.57 -5.10 -20.27
CA LEU A 31 -9.35 -5.21 -19.50
C LEU A 31 -9.72 -6.28 -18.47
N ILE A 32 -9.32 -7.51 -18.77
CA ILE A 32 -9.27 -8.60 -17.80
C ILE A 32 -8.67 -7.93 -16.56
N PRO A 33 -9.37 -7.93 -15.40
CA PRO A 33 -8.81 -7.35 -14.20
C PRO A 33 -7.42 -7.92 -14.07
N ALA A 34 -6.39 -7.05 -14.09
CA ALA A 34 -5.04 -7.47 -13.76
C ALA A 34 -5.16 -8.36 -12.53
N GLU A 35 -4.57 -9.57 -12.61
CA GLU A 35 -4.64 -10.58 -11.57
C GLU A 35 -4.63 -9.91 -10.19
N PRO A 36 -5.54 -10.27 -9.26
CA PRO A 36 -5.67 -9.56 -8.00
C PRO A 36 -4.28 -9.48 -7.37
N VAL A 37 -3.75 -8.25 -7.29
CA VAL A 37 -2.43 -7.96 -6.71
C VAL A 37 -2.29 -8.83 -5.48
N ALA A 38 -1.38 -9.80 -5.52
CA ALA A 38 -1.24 -10.80 -4.47
C ALA A 38 -1.12 -10.03 -3.14
N LYS A 39 -2.14 -10.16 -2.29
CA LYS A 39 -2.28 -9.32 -1.11
C LYS A 39 -1.10 -9.60 -0.19
N ILE A 40 -0.23 -8.61 -0.02
CA ILE A 40 0.96 -8.69 0.85
C ILE A 40 0.58 -8.98 2.30
N GLU A 41 -0.68 -8.75 2.69
CA GLU A 41 -1.22 -9.07 4.00
C GLU A 41 -1.11 -10.56 4.36
N GLY A 42 -0.96 -10.85 5.65
CA GLY A 42 -0.88 -12.19 6.22
C GLY A 42 0.38 -12.40 7.07
N GLN A 43 0.60 -13.65 7.48
CA GLN A 43 1.79 -14.03 8.24
C GLN A 43 2.98 -14.27 7.31
N TRP A 44 4.12 -13.73 7.71
CA TRP A 44 5.40 -13.78 7.01
C TRP A 44 6.48 -14.24 7.98
N ILE A 45 7.20 -15.29 7.62
CA ILE A 45 8.20 -15.91 8.50
C ILE A 45 9.52 -16.02 7.74
N GLY A 46 10.61 -15.73 8.43
CA GLY A 46 11.95 -15.93 7.91
C GLY A 46 12.98 -15.64 8.97
N LYS A 47 14.05 -14.95 8.57
CA LYS A 47 15.21 -14.73 9.42
C LYS A 47 15.82 -13.36 9.21
N TYR A 48 16.51 -12.87 10.23
CA TYR A 48 17.35 -11.68 10.16
C TYR A 48 18.78 -11.99 10.62
N GLY A 49 19.72 -11.21 10.11
CA GLY A 49 21.14 -11.24 10.45
C GLY A 49 21.64 -9.87 10.84
N ASN A 50 22.96 -9.67 10.86
CA ASN A 50 23.57 -8.35 11.05
C ASN A 50 24.69 -8.16 10.02
N LYS A 51 25.36 -7.00 10.02
CA LYS A 51 26.48 -6.71 9.10
C LYS A 51 27.57 -7.81 9.06
N LEU A 52 27.72 -8.60 10.11
CA LEU A 52 28.78 -9.62 10.23
C LEU A 52 28.29 -11.04 9.98
N ASN A 53 27.00 -11.31 10.16
CA ASN A 53 26.44 -12.66 10.13
C ASN A 53 25.20 -12.73 9.24
N PRO A 54 25.11 -13.75 8.36
CA PRO A 54 23.96 -13.92 7.49
C PRO A 54 22.68 -14.19 8.31
N PRO A 55 21.49 -14.02 7.71
CA PRO A 55 20.23 -14.25 8.41
C PRO A 55 20.09 -15.66 9.02
N SER A 56 20.15 -15.72 10.34
CA SER A 56 20.06 -16.97 11.13
C SER A 56 19.03 -16.91 12.25
N ASN A 57 18.71 -15.71 12.75
CA ASN A 57 17.80 -15.50 13.88
C ASN A 57 16.36 -15.43 13.38
N PHE A 58 15.42 -15.99 14.16
CA PHE A 58 14.00 -16.01 13.79
C PHE A 58 13.45 -14.59 13.60
N TYR A 59 12.62 -14.43 12.57
CA TYR A 59 11.95 -13.17 12.28
C TYR A 59 10.56 -13.43 11.71
N ALA A 60 9.52 -12.84 12.29
CA ALA A 60 8.18 -13.01 11.78
C ALA A 60 7.28 -11.80 12.01
N PHE A 61 6.35 -11.62 11.08
CA PHE A 61 5.37 -10.55 11.12
C PHE A 61 3.99 -11.02 10.72
N ASN A 62 2.97 -10.35 11.23
CA ASN A 62 1.64 -10.34 10.66
C ASN A 62 1.40 -8.98 10.01
N ILE A 63 1.32 -8.96 8.68
CA ILE A 63 1.01 -7.77 7.88
C ILE A 63 -0.51 -7.67 7.80
N LEU A 64 -1.10 -6.71 8.51
CA LEU A 64 -2.55 -6.51 8.56
C LEU A 64 -2.99 -5.43 7.57
N PRO A 65 -4.28 -5.40 7.18
CA PRO A 65 -4.88 -4.27 6.48
C PRO A 65 -4.62 -2.93 7.19
N ASN A 66 -4.79 -1.84 6.45
CA ASN A 66 -4.70 -0.46 6.97
C ASN A 66 -3.31 -0.08 7.51
N GLY A 67 -2.25 -0.72 7.01
CA GLY A 67 -0.88 -0.35 7.33
C GLY A 67 -0.43 -0.75 8.74
N VAL A 68 -1.10 -1.71 9.39
CA VAL A 68 -0.70 -2.21 10.72
C VAL A 68 0.23 -3.41 10.58
N LEU A 69 1.35 -3.39 11.30
CA LEU A 69 2.30 -4.50 11.39
C LEU A 69 2.31 -5.05 12.81
N GLN A 70 2.29 -6.37 12.97
CA GLN A 70 2.56 -7.03 14.25
C GLN A 70 3.85 -7.81 14.15
N VAL A 71 4.70 -7.71 15.16
CA VAL A 71 5.89 -8.56 15.31
C VAL A 71 5.47 -9.83 16.04
N LEU A 72 5.91 -10.98 15.56
CA LEU A 72 5.57 -12.27 16.12
C LEU A 72 6.82 -12.96 16.68
N ASP A 73 6.67 -13.70 17.79
CA ASP A 73 7.64 -14.71 18.20
C ASP A 73 7.43 -16.05 17.47
N ASP A 74 8.22 -17.06 17.81
CA ASP A 74 8.18 -18.39 17.22
C ASP A 74 6.94 -19.20 17.63
N GLN A 75 6.24 -18.79 18.69
CA GLN A 75 4.91 -19.31 19.05
C GLN A 75 3.76 -18.51 18.42
N LYS A 76 4.09 -17.53 17.56
CA LYS A 76 3.14 -16.63 16.87
C LYS A 76 2.39 -15.69 17.81
N ALA A 77 2.88 -15.47 19.03
CA ALA A 77 2.33 -14.44 19.90
C ALA A 77 2.85 -13.06 19.48
N VAL A 78 2.03 -12.04 19.67
CA VAL A 78 2.37 -10.66 19.29
C VAL A 78 3.34 -10.06 20.33
N THR A 79 4.56 -9.80 19.90
CA THR A 79 5.64 -9.25 20.74
C THR A 79 5.97 -7.80 20.41
N GLY A 80 5.30 -7.20 19.43
CA GLY A 80 5.49 -5.81 19.04
C GLY A 80 4.47 -5.35 18.00
N MET A 81 4.45 -4.05 17.75
CA MET A 81 3.57 -3.42 16.78
C MET A 81 4.29 -2.32 16.01
N GLY A 82 3.78 -2.03 14.82
CA GLY A 82 4.31 -1.02 13.95
C GLY A 82 3.35 -0.64 12.83
N THR A 83 3.89 0.10 11.88
CA THR A 83 3.21 0.44 10.63
C THR A 83 3.99 -0.08 9.44
N TRP A 84 3.31 -0.27 8.32
CA TRP A 84 3.93 -0.65 7.06
C TRP A 84 3.28 0.07 5.87
N VAL A 85 4.02 0.18 4.78
CA VAL A 85 3.56 0.65 3.48
C VAL A 85 4.21 -0.19 2.38
N LEU A 86 3.48 -0.41 1.29
CA LEU A 86 3.99 -0.97 0.05
C LEU A 86 3.87 0.08 -1.04
N GLU A 87 4.98 0.74 -1.34
CA GLU A 87 5.08 1.74 -2.40
C GLU A 87 5.25 1.04 -3.75
N ASP A 88 4.58 1.54 -4.77
CA ASP A 88 4.65 1.04 -6.16
C ASP A 88 4.42 -0.48 -6.33
N GLY A 89 3.74 -1.10 -5.35
CA GLY A 89 3.48 -2.53 -5.32
C GLY A 89 4.72 -3.41 -5.05
N GLN A 90 5.90 -2.84 -4.82
CA GLN A 90 7.16 -3.58 -4.73
C GLN A 90 8.07 -3.13 -3.59
N THR A 91 8.04 -1.87 -3.19
CA THR A 91 8.93 -1.34 -2.15
C THR A 91 8.23 -1.41 -0.80
N PHE A 92 8.62 -2.39 0.01
CA PHE A 92 8.08 -2.59 1.36
C PHE A 92 8.90 -1.78 2.37
N LYS A 93 8.22 -0.91 3.12
CA LYS A 93 8.80 -0.19 4.26
C LYS A 93 7.97 -0.43 5.50
N ALA A 94 8.64 -0.49 6.65
CA ALA A 94 7.95 -0.59 7.93
C ALA A 94 8.74 0.05 9.05
N VAL A 95 8.04 0.48 10.09
CA VAL A 95 8.63 0.93 11.35
C VAL A 95 7.87 0.26 12.49
N TYR A 96 8.57 -0.37 13.43
CA TYR A 96 7.95 -1.10 14.52
C TYR A 96 8.72 -0.97 15.83
N LYS A 97 8.08 -1.42 16.92
CA LYS A 97 8.67 -1.48 18.26
C LYS A 97 8.20 -2.73 18.98
N TYR A 98 9.12 -3.39 19.68
CA TYR A 98 8.77 -4.48 20.59
C TYR A 98 8.00 -3.95 21.81
N ASN A 99 7.13 -4.79 22.36
CA ASN A 99 6.43 -4.56 23.62
C ASN A 99 7.45 -4.30 24.72
N ASN A 100 7.25 -3.26 25.52
CA ASN A 100 8.18 -2.80 26.56
C ASN A 100 9.56 -2.33 26.05
N GLY A 101 9.79 -2.34 24.73
CA GLY A 101 10.97 -1.77 24.10
C GLY A 101 10.92 -0.25 24.01
N ILE A 102 12.08 0.39 24.13
CA ILE A 102 12.26 1.84 23.91
C ILE A 102 12.69 2.10 22.46
N VAL A 103 13.54 1.23 21.91
CA VAL A 103 14.10 1.35 20.55
C VAL A 103 13.07 0.93 19.51
N LYS A 104 12.84 1.81 18.53
CA LYS A 104 12.14 1.49 17.28
C LYS A 104 13.11 0.89 16.27
N TYR A 105 12.57 0.11 15.35
CA TYR A 105 13.29 -0.48 14.23
C TYR A 105 12.57 -0.16 12.93
N ASN A 106 13.32 -0.07 11.85
CA ASN A 106 12.80 0.15 10.51
C ASN A 106 13.22 -0.97 9.56
N LEU A 107 12.43 -1.15 8.50
CA LEU A 107 12.66 -2.10 7.41
C LEU A 107 12.60 -1.36 6.08
N ALA A 108 13.54 -1.68 5.20
CA ALA A 108 13.52 -1.28 3.80
C ALA A 108 13.77 -2.51 2.93
N ALA A 109 12.78 -2.93 2.14
CA ALA A 109 12.81 -4.20 1.44
C ALA A 109 12.07 -4.18 0.10
N LYS A 110 12.33 -5.22 -0.70
CA LYS A 110 11.60 -5.51 -1.93
C LYS A 110 10.64 -6.67 -1.72
N TYR A 111 9.40 -6.48 -2.13
CA TYR A 111 8.36 -7.51 -2.21
C TYR A 111 8.35 -8.13 -3.61
N ASP A 112 8.54 -9.45 -3.65
CA ASP A 112 8.36 -10.27 -4.84
C ASP A 112 7.04 -11.04 -4.69
N ALA A 113 6.02 -10.56 -5.41
CA ALA A 113 4.68 -11.15 -5.39
C ALA A 113 4.64 -12.55 -6.00
N ALA A 114 5.47 -12.83 -7.02
CA ALA A 114 5.51 -14.12 -7.70
C ALA A 114 6.16 -15.18 -6.81
N ALA A 115 7.26 -14.83 -6.14
CA ALA A 115 7.97 -15.72 -5.24
C ALA A 115 7.36 -15.77 -3.82
N LYS A 116 6.43 -14.87 -3.49
CA LYS A 116 5.94 -14.63 -2.13
C LYS A 116 7.08 -14.45 -1.15
N LYS A 117 7.98 -13.51 -1.47
CA LYS A 117 9.17 -13.19 -0.66
C LYS A 117 9.29 -11.71 -0.40
N ILE A 118 9.81 -11.36 0.77
CA ILE A 118 10.24 -10.01 1.11
C ILE A 118 11.70 -10.11 1.53
N ASN A 119 12.60 -9.38 0.86
CA ASN A 119 14.02 -9.37 1.19
C ASN A 119 14.52 -7.92 1.28
N GLY A 120 15.33 -7.62 2.28
CA GLY A 120 15.86 -6.28 2.46
C GLY A 120 16.69 -6.14 3.71
N SER A 121 16.75 -4.91 4.20
CA SER A 121 17.56 -4.53 5.35
C SER A 121 16.70 -4.05 6.50
N TRP A 122 17.26 -4.15 7.71
CA TRP A 122 16.68 -3.59 8.93
C TRP A 122 17.67 -2.66 9.62
N GLY A 123 17.18 -1.77 10.47
CA GLY A 123 18.02 -0.88 11.26
C GLY A 123 17.31 -0.32 12.49
N ALA A 124 18.09 0.16 13.45
CA ALA A 124 17.60 0.92 14.59
C ALA A 124 17.12 2.32 14.18
N GLY A 125 16.10 2.83 14.87
CA GLY A 125 15.45 4.09 14.53
C GLY A 125 14.41 3.92 13.42
N GLU A 126 14.06 5.02 12.75
CA GLU A 126 12.90 5.08 11.84
C GLU A 126 13.27 5.29 10.37
N GLU A 127 14.53 5.62 10.06
CA GLU A 127 14.92 6.13 8.73
C GLU A 127 15.90 5.23 7.96
N VAL A 128 16.95 4.75 8.63
CA VAL A 128 18.06 4.05 7.97
C VAL A 128 18.04 2.58 8.35
N ALA A 129 17.88 1.73 7.34
CA ALA A 129 17.90 0.29 7.46
C ALA A 129 19.28 -0.26 7.05
N ASP A 130 20.29 -0.11 7.89
CA ASP A 130 21.66 -0.54 7.56
C ASP A 130 22.28 -1.55 8.54
N ASP A 131 21.64 -1.91 9.65
CA ASP A 131 22.23 -2.79 10.68
C ASP A 131 22.35 -4.26 10.26
N GLY A 132 21.59 -4.69 9.27
CA GLY A 132 21.66 -6.04 8.73
C GLY A 132 20.63 -6.35 7.67
N GLU A 133 20.64 -7.60 7.22
CA GLU A 133 19.72 -8.11 6.21
C GLU A 133 18.66 -9.02 6.83
N PHE A 134 17.52 -9.16 6.15
CA PHE A 134 16.48 -10.10 6.49
C PHE A 134 15.80 -10.66 5.24
N PHE A 135 15.16 -11.81 5.40
CA PHE A 135 14.19 -12.33 4.45
C PHE A 135 12.94 -12.82 5.17
N LEU A 136 11.80 -12.76 4.48
CA LEU A 136 10.54 -13.34 4.89
C LEU A 136 9.90 -14.07 3.71
N ALA A 137 9.19 -15.16 4.00
CA ALA A 137 8.41 -15.91 3.04
C ALA A 137 7.03 -16.26 3.60
N LYS A 138 6.10 -16.57 2.69
CA LYS A 138 4.70 -16.91 2.99
C LYS A 138 4.28 -18.20 2.30
#